data_AF-A0A7K4VJE6-F1
#
_entry.id   AF-A0A7K4VJE6-F1
#
_cell.length_a   1.000
_cell.length_b   1.000
_cell.length_c   1.000
_cell.angle_alpha   90.00
_cell.angle_beta   90.00
_cell.angle_gamma   90.00
#
_symmetry.space_group_name_H-M   'P 1'
#
loop_
_entity.id
_entity.type
_entity.pdbx_description
1 polymer ?
#
loop_
_entity_poly.entity_id
_entity_poly.type
_entity_poly.pdbx_seq_one_letter_code
_entity_poly.pdbx_strand_id
1 'polypeptide(L)'
;MAFSTRSTQWSTSSRVQPSAPSVSSLTSRKMSIQKIQAPSVYGGAGGYGTRISTSTSSGQGLGGSLQLSITGSDVLLAGNEKSTMQNLNDRLAAYLERVRSLEKSNSLIEKQIREWYEKNTISVGQDYSSYFKTIDELRNKISAAQMENSRLVLQIDNAKLAADDFRLKFENEHLLRQSVESDITGLLHVRDDLTLTQADLESQIENITEELVFLRKNHEEDRDRLRKEASGSVNVAVDAAPGIDLAAIMENMRKQYEEMAEKNRQEAKEHFEKQTAELNQEVALNVERLEVQRKEITERRQVCQNLELELQSLLNMKQTLEASLAETEARYSHQLDQIQGAISSLEAQLRQVRADMEAQNSEYSILLDVKTRLEMEIATYRRLLEGEETGVHCIKLLLFSISLTESSKFKKIKTIVEEVVDGKIVSSEVREVEEKM
;
A
#
# COMPACT_ATOMS: atom_id res chain seq x y z
N MET A 1 -62.34 0.94 -7.40
CA MET A 1 -61.69 -0.31 -7.83
C MET A 1 -60.23 -0.23 -7.43
N ALA A 2 -59.80 -1.20 -6.62
CA ALA A 2 -58.44 -1.65 -6.33
C ALA A 2 -57.37 -0.66 -5.80
N PHE A 3 -57.07 -0.84 -4.52
CA PHE A 3 -55.84 -0.46 -3.83
C PHE A 3 -54.60 -1.14 -4.45
N SER A 4 -53.46 -0.46 -4.46
CA SER A 4 -52.15 -1.12 -4.47
C SER A 4 -51.15 -0.33 -3.63
N THR A 5 -51.05 -0.73 -2.37
CA THR A 5 -49.98 -0.40 -1.44
C THR A 5 -48.81 -1.35 -1.72
N ARG A 6 -47.63 -0.82 -2.02
CA ARG A 6 -46.40 -1.62 -2.05
C ARG A 6 -45.39 -1.03 -1.07
N SER A 7 -45.45 -1.56 0.14
CA SER A 7 -44.44 -1.43 1.18
C SER A 7 -43.17 -2.14 0.73
N THR A 8 -42.03 -1.48 0.89
CA THR A 8 -40.71 -2.12 0.70
C THR A 8 -39.99 -2.02 2.03
N GLN A 9 -39.91 -3.15 2.72
CA GLN A 9 -39.16 -3.32 3.95
C GLN A 9 -37.71 -3.65 3.57
N TRP A 10 -36.76 -2.84 4.04
CA TRP A 10 -35.36 -3.25 4.11
C TRP A 10 -35.00 -3.54 5.56
N SER A 11 -34.78 -4.83 5.82
CA SER A 11 -34.24 -5.35 7.06
C SER A 11 -32.74 -5.59 6.88
N THR A 12 -31.91 -4.77 7.50
CA THR A 12 -30.49 -5.07 7.73
C THR A 12 -30.13 -4.67 9.15
N SER A 13 -30.32 -5.61 10.08
CA SER A 13 -29.78 -5.49 11.45
C SER A 13 -28.50 -6.33 11.51
N SER A 14 -27.35 -5.67 11.38
CA SER A 14 -26.06 -6.27 11.72
C SER A 14 -25.61 -5.68 13.06
N ARG A 15 -25.77 -6.49 14.10
CA ARG A 15 -25.40 -6.17 15.47
C ARG A 15 -23.92 -6.49 15.65
N VAL A 16 -23.06 -5.48 15.56
CA VAL A 16 -21.65 -5.60 15.96
C VAL A 16 -21.54 -5.27 17.44
N GLN A 17 -21.23 -6.27 18.26
CA GLN A 17 -20.85 -6.07 19.66
C GLN A 17 -19.37 -5.66 19.74
N PRO A 18 -18.99 -4.67 20.54
CA PRO A 18 -17.60 -4.45 20.90
C PRO A 18 -17.17 -5.45 21.98
N SER A 19 -16.07 -6.15 21.74
CA SER A 19 -15.39 -6.97 22.74
C SER A 19 -14.51 -6.09 23.63
N ALA A 20 -14.66 -6.23 24.94
CA ALA A 20 -13.82 -5.56 25.94
C ALA A 20 -12.42 -6.22 26.02
N PRO A 21 -11.36 -5.47 26.36
CA PRO A 21 -10.04 -6.06 26.59
C PRO A 21 -9.96 -6.63 28.02
N SER A 22 -9.67 -7.92 28.10
CA SER A 22 -9.39 -8.62 29.36
C SER A 22 -7.93 -8.41 29.78
N VAL A 23 -7.74 -7.86 30.96
CA VAL A 23 -6.46 -7.76 31.66
C VAL A 23 -5.96 -9.17 32.06
N SER A 24 -4.82 -9.60 31.53
CA SER A 24 -4.17 -10.86 31.92
C SER A 24 -3.00 -10.60 32.88
N SER A 25 -3.12 -11.26 34.02
CA SER A 25 -2.21 -11.26 35.16
C SER A 25 -0.86 -11.92 34.87
N LEU A 26 0.20 -11.29 35.37
CA LEU A 26 1.57 -11.79 35.45
C LEU A 26 1.64 -13.12 36.20
N THR A 27 2.14 -14.17 35.56
CA THR A 27 2.66 -15.36 36.25
C THR A 27 4.05 -15.69 35.74
N SER A 28 5.05 -15.48 36.60
CA SER A 28 6.44 -15.83 36.35
C SER A 28 6.63 -17.35 36.45
N ARG A 29 6.93 -18.03 35.34
CA ARG A 29 7.50 -19.38 35.35
C ARG A 29 8.96 -19.32 34.94
N LYS A 30 9.85 -19.68 35.87
CA LYS A 30 11.26 -19.99 35.58
C LYS A 30 11.31 -21.19 34.63
N MET A 31 11.88 -20.99 33.44
CA MET A 31 12.21 -22.09 32.52
C MET A 31 13.71 -22.32 32.54
N SER A 32 14.10 -23.55 32.85
CA SER A 32 15.45 -24.05 32.67
C SER A 32 15.76 -24.15 31.17
N ILE A 33 16.94 -23.70 30.77
CA ILE A 33 17.43 -23.80 29.40
C ILE A 33 17.81 -25.26 29.15
N GLN A 34 16.94 -26.04 28.51
CA GLN A 34 17.33 -27.25 27.80
C GLN A 34 17.67 -26.88 26.36
N LYS A 35 18.93 -27.09 25.97
CA LYS A 35 19.36 -27.00 24.57
C LYS A 35 18.72 -28.14 23.79
N ILE A 36 17.67 -27.86 23.03
CA ILE A 36 17.11 -28.79 22.05
C ILE A 36 17.83 -28.51 20.73
N GLN A 37 18.72 -29.42 20.32
CA GLN A 37 19.30 -29.39 18.99
C GLN A 37 18.29 -30.00 18.00
N ALA A 38 18.08 -29.34 16.86
CA ALA A 38 17.15 -29.80 15.83
C ALA A 38 17.67 -31.09 15.15
N PRO A 39 16.81 -32.09 14.90
CA PRO A 39 17.22 -33.29 14.17
C PRO A 39 17.51 -32.94 12.70
N SER A 40 18.65 -33.41 12.19
CA SER A 40 19.00 -33.28 10.77
C SER A 40 18.30 -34.35 9.95
N VAL A 41 17.61 -33.95 8.90
CA VAL A 41 16.93 -34.83 7.93
C VAL A 41 17.72 -34.83 6.63
N TYR A 42 18.16 -36.00 6.17
CA TYR A 42 18.76 -36.17 4.86
C TYR A 42 17.80 -36.93 3.95
N GLY A 43 17.33 -36.27 2.89
CA GLY A 43 16.46 -36.86 1.87
C GLY A 43 17.27 -37.31 0.66
N GLY A 44 17.19 -38.61 0.32
CA GLY A 44 17.77 -39.13 -0.92
C GLY A 44 16.95 -38.70 -2.14
N ALA A 45 17.61 -38.13 -3.15
CA ALA A 45 16.99 -37.83 -4.43
C ALA A 45 16.58 -39.16 -5.10
N GLY A 46 15.27 -39.42 -5.20
CA GLY A 46 14.73 -40.67 -5.77
C GLY A 46 13.46 -41.21 -5.13
N GLY A 47 12.91 -40.56 -4.09
CA GLY A 47 11.54 -40.86 -3.62
C GLY A 47 11.38 -42.13 -2.77
N TYR A 48 12.47 -42.78 -2.34
CA TYR A 48 12.41 -43.90 -1.39
C TYR A 48 13.39 -43.70 -0.22
N GLY A 49 12.83 -43.54 0.98
CA GLY A 49 13.54 -43.63 2.27
C GLY A 49 13.95 -42.29 2.89
N THR A 50 13.24 -41.90 3.95
CA THR A 50 13.67 -40.81 4.87
C THR A 50 14.32 -41.45 6.10
N ARG A 51 15.56 -41.05 6.43
CA ARG A 51 16.26 -41.48 7.65
C ARG A 51 16.31 -40.29 8.62
N ILE A 52 15.77 -40.48 9.83
CA ILE A 52 15.77 -39.48 10.91
C ILE A 52 16.70 -40.00 12.00
N SER A 53 17.78 -39.28 12.30
CA SER A 53 18.67 -39.60 13.42
C SER A 53 18.28 -38.77 14.64
N THR A 54 18.05 -39.44 15.78
CA THR A 54 17.87 -38.81 17.09
C THR A 54 19.02 -39.26 18.01
N SER A 55 19.66 -38.32 18.68
CA SER A 55 20.73 -38.62 19.63
C SER A 55 20.14 -39.01 20.98
N THR A 56 20.13 -40.30 21.31
CA THR A 56 19.86 -40.81 22.65
C THR A 56 21.17 -40.94 23.43
N SER A 57 21.35 -40.11 24.46
CA SER A 57 22.45 -40.24 25.41
C SER A 57 22.17 -41.43 26.34
N SER A 58 22.65 -42.62 25.98
CA SER A 58 22.71 -43.77 26.89
C SER A 58 24.16 -44.02 27.28
N GLY A 59 24.52 -43.59 28.48
CA GLY A 59 25.79 -43.91 29.10
C GLY A 59 25.79 -45.36 29.54
N GLN A 60 26.64 -46.17 28.93
CA GLN A 60 26.96 -47.51 29.41
C GLN A 60 28.45 -47.75 29.19
N GLY A 61 29.20 -47.60 30.28
CA GLY A 61 30.59 -48.00 30.34
C GLY A 61 30.69 -49.51 30.47
N LEU A 62 31.58 -50.12 29.69
CA LEU A 62 32.07 -51.48 29.91
C LEU A 62 33.55 -51.52 29.55
N GLY A 63 34.39 -51.58 30.59
CA GLY A 63 35.77 -52.00 30.48
C GLY A 63 35.85 -53.51 30.27
N GLY A 64 36.69 -53.94 29.33
CA GLY A 64 36.92 -55.34 28.99
C GLY A 64 38.40 -55.69 29.10
N SER A 65 38.72 -56.39 30.18
CA SER A 65 39.98 -57.03 30.57
C SER A 65 40.69 -57.79 29.44
N LEU A 66 42.00 -57.55 29.28
CA LEU A 66 42.95 -58.40 28.55
C LEU A 66 43.44 -59.50 29.48
N GLN A 67 43.05 -60.75 29.23
CA GLN A 67 43.56 -61.92 29.95
C GLN A 67 44.52 -62.71 29.05
N LEU A 68 45.81 -62.57 29.36
CA LEU A 68 46.93 -63.29 28.76
C LEU A 68 47.06 -64.66 29.44
N SER A 69 46.72 -65.74 28.73
CA SER A 69 46.97 -67.11 29.18
C SER A 69 48.33 -67.58 28.66
N ILE A 70 49.34 -67.53 29.53
CA ILE A 70 50.61 -68.25 29.37
C ILE A 70 50.40 -69.64 29.97
N THR A 71 50.45 -70.67 29.12
CA THR A 71 50.62 -72.06 29.55
C THR A 71 51.92 -72.57 28.97
N GLY A 72 52.87 -72.86 29.85
CA GLY A 72 54.20 -73.34 29.50
C GLY A 72 54.20 -74.76 28.94
N SER A 73 55.05 -74.95 27.94
CA SER A 73 55.71 -76.22 27.63
C SER A 73 57.03 -75.92 26.92
N ASP A 74 57.97 -75.47 27.73
CA ASP A 74 59.40 -75.52 27.44
C ASP A 74 59.82 -77.00 27.43
N VAL A 75 60.24 -77.53 26.26
CA VAL A 75 61.04 -78.79 26.05
C VAL A 75 61.17 -79.24 24.57
N LEU A 76 60.66 -78.54 23.54
CA LEU A 76 60.85 -78.96 22.12
C LEU A 76 61.34 -77.85 21.17
N LEU A 77 62.37 -77.12 21.58
CA LEU A 77 62.84 -75.87 20.94
C LEU A 77 63.93 -76.05 19.84
N ALA A 78 63.92 -77.16 19.08
CA ALA A 78 64.88 -77.36 17.97
C ALA A 78 64.27 -77.85 16.64
N GLY A 79 62.96 -78.18 16.60
CA GLY A 79 62.27 -78.67 15.38
C GLY A 79 61.16 -77.77 14.84
N ASN A 80 60.81 -76.68 15.53
CA ASN A 80 59.58 -75.90 15.28
C ASN A 80 59.82 -74.58 14.49
N GLU A 81 61.06 -74.15 14.28
CA GLU A 81 61.36 -72.91 13.54
C GLU A 81 61.11 -73.08 12.03
N LYS A 82 61.40 -74.27 11.50
CA LYS A 82 61.17 -74.58 10.08
C LYS A 82 59.68 -74.76 9.75
N SER A 83 58.90 -75.38 10.64
CA SER A 83 57.45 -75.55 10.47
C SER A 83 56.68 -74.23 10.63
N THR A 84 57.10 -73.37 11.55
CA THR A 84 56.54 -72.01 11.70
C THR A 84 56.88 -71.12 10.51
N MET A 85 58.12 -71.17 10.00
CA MET A 85 58.49 -70.47 8.75
C MET A 85 57.73 -71.00 7.54
N GLN A 86 57.47 -72.31 7.46
CA GLN A 86 56.67 -72.89 6.39
C GLN A 86 55.20 -72.44 6.48
N ASN A 87 54.60 -72.43 7.67
CA ASN A 87 53.24 -71.92 7.87
C ASN A 87 53.11 -70.42 7.53
N LEU A 88 54.12 -69.61 7.88
CA LEU A 88 54.21 -68.21 7.49
C LEU A 88 54.33 -68.04 5.98
N ASN A 89 55.16 -68.84 5.31
CA ASN A 89 55.29 -68.83 3.87
C ASN A 89 54.01 -69.29 3.15
N ASP A 90 53.32 -70.31 3.66
CA ASP A 90 52.04 -70.77 3.11
C ASP A 90 50.95 -69.70 3.29
N ARG A 91 50.96 -68.99 4.43
CA ARG A 91 50.05 -67.87 4.69
C ARG A 91 50.37 -66.65 3.83
N LEU A 92 51.66 -66.39 3.56
CA LEU A 92 52.10 -65.35 2.63
C LEU A 92 51.74 -65.70 1.19
N ALA A 93 51.89 -66.96 0.78
CA ALA A 93 51.45 -67.45 -0.53
C ALA A 93 49.93 -67.30 -0.71
N ALA A 94 49.14 -67.68 0.30
CA ALA A 94 47.70 -67.49 0.30
C ALA A 94 47.30 -66.00 0.30
N TYR A 95 48.06 -65.13 0.98
CA TYR A 95 47.86 -63.69 0.94
C TYR A 95 48.18 -63.11 -0.44
N LEU A 96 49.30 -63.50 -1.06
CA LEU A 96 49.67 -63.07 -2.42
C LEU A 96 48.67 -63.55 -3.46
N GLU A 97 48.14 -64.78 -3.33
CA GLU A 97 47.08 -65.29 -4.21
C GLU A 97 45.76 -64.52 -4.02
N ARG A 98 45.44 -64.13 -2.79
CA ARG A 98 44.28 -63.29 -2.49
C ARG A 98 44.44 -61.86 -3.02
N VAL A 99 45.63 -61.27 -2.92
CA VAL A 99 45.94 -59.96 -3.51
C VAL A 99 45.80 -60.01 -5.03
N ARG A 100 46.35 -61.04 -5.69
CA ARG A 100 46.23 -61.22 -7.15
C ARG A 100 44.78 -61.39 -7.61
N SER A 101 43.96 -62.14 -6.87
CA SER A 101 42.54 -62.29 -7.22
C SER A 101 41.75 -60.99 -7.01
N LEU A 102 42.07 -60.21 -5.97
CA LEU A 102 41.49 -58.89 -5.73
C LEU A 102 41.91 -57.85 -6.78
N GLU A 103 43.18 -57.85 -7.18
CA GLU A 103 43.68 -57.00 -8.28
C GLU A 103 42.96 -57.33 -9.59
N LYS A 104 42.77 -58.62 -9.88
CA LYS A 104 42.02 -59.07 -11.06
C LYS A 104 40.56 -58.61 -11.00
N SER A 105 39.87 -58.75 -9.87
CA SER A 105 38.49 -58.26 -9.72
C SER A 105 38.39 -56.74 -9.81
N ASN A 106 39.34 -55.99 -9.23
CA ASN A 106 39.37 -54.54 -9.33
C ASN A 106 39.57 -54.09 -10.77
N SER A 107 40.50 -54.72 -11.50
CA SER A 107 40.73 -54.41 -12.92
C SER A 107 39.49 -54.67 -13.80
N LEU A 108 38.68 -55.69 -13.44
CA LEU A 108 37.42 -55.99 -14.13
C LEU A 108 36.38 -54.91 -13.84
N ILE A 109 36.21 -54.52 -12.57
CA ILE A 109 35.26 -53.49 -12.15
C ILE A 109 35.64 -52.13 -12.78
N GLU A 110 36.92 -51.77 -12.82
CA GLU A 110 37.39 -50.55 -13.49
C GLU A 110 37.08 -50.53 -14.99
N LYS A 111 37.13 -51.69 -15.66
CA LYS A 111 36.70 -51.81 -17.06
C LYS A 111 35.19 -51.63 -17.19
N GLN A 112 34.41 -52.26 -16.31
CA GLN A 112 32.95 -52.11 -16.31
C GLN A 112 32.51 -50.67 -16.02
N ILE A 113 33.19 -49.97 -15.11
CA ILE A 113 32.95 -48.54 -14.83
C ILE A 113 33.24 -47.69 -16.07
N ARG A 114 34.37 -47.93 -16.75
CA ARG A 114 34.71 -47.22 -17.99
C ARG A 114 33.68 -47.47 -19.10
N GLU A 115 33.32 -48.72 -19.33
CA GLU A 115 32.30 -49.08 -20.33
C GLU A 115 30.93 -48.48 -20.00
N TRP A 116 30.58 -48.37 -18.71
CA TRP A 116 29.33 -47.72 -18.28
C TRP A 116 29.35 -46.22 -18.55
N TYR A 117 30.47 -45.54 -18.26
CA TYR A 117 30.63 -44.12 -18.61
C TYR A 117 30.61 -43.90 -20.12
N GLU A 118 31.26 -44.75 -20.92
CA GLU A 118 31.25 -44.64 -22.38
C GLU A 118 29.84 -44.85 -22.96
N LYS A 119 29.08 -45.82 -22.45
CA LYS A 119 27.69 -46.06 -22.89
C LYS A 119 26.74 -44.94 -22.45
N ASN A 120 26.92 -44.38 -21.25
CA ASN A 120 26.03 -43.37 -20.71
C ASN A 120 26.40 -41.93 -21.12
N THR A 121 27.62 -41.66 -21.56
CA THR A 121 28.02 -40.33 -22.06
C THR A 121 27.37 -40.00 -23.39
N ILE A 122 26.97 -41.00 -24.19
CA ILE A 122 26.26 -40.82 -25.46
C ILE A 122 24.80 -40.32 -25.25
N SER A 123 24.28 -40.39 -24.02
CA SER A 123 22.90 -39.98 -23.69
C SER A 123 22.73 -38.48 -23.37
N VAL A 124 23.80 -37.68 -23.25
CA VAL A 124 23.73 -36.34 -22.61
C VAL A 124 23.71 -35.17 -23.61
N GLY A 125 23.38 -35.42 -24.88
CA GLY A 125 23.33 -34.39 -25.93
C GLY A 125 21.96 -34.25 -26.58
N GLN A 126 20.87 -34.09 -25.82
CA GLN A 126 19.62 -33.60 -26.41
C GLN A 126 19.74 -32.09 -26.60
N ASP A 127 19.80 -31.63 -27.85
CA ASP A 127 19.92 -30.22 -28.19
C ASP A 127 18.63 -29.44 -27.85
N TYR A 128 18.55 -28.90 -26.63
CA TYR A 128 17.41 -28.08 -26.18
C TYR A 128 17.40 -26.66 -26.78
N SER A 129 18.35 -26.33 -27.65
CA SER A 129 18.51 -25.00 -28.27
C SER A 129 17.24 -24.52 -29.01
N SER A 130 16.49 -25.44 -29.63
CA SER A 130 15.24 -25.11 -30.33
C SER A 130 14.13 -24.63 -29.39
N TYR A 131 14.06 -25.16 -28.16
CA TYR A 131 13.07 -24.76 -27.16
C TYR A 131 13.38 -23.38 -26.57
N PHE A 132 14.66 -22.99 -26.46
CA PHE A 132 14.99 -21.65 -25.97
C PHE A 132 14.45 -20.55 -26.90
N LYS A 133 14.53 -20.75 -28.22
CA LYS A 133 13.96 -19.80 -29.19
C LYS A 133 12.45 -19.63 -29.01
N THR A 134 11.71 -20.74 -28.86
CA THR A 134 10.26 -20.68 -28.66
C THR A 134 9.89 -20.07 -27.30
N ILE A 135 10.67 -20.34 -26.25
CA ILE A 135 10.50 -19.71 -24.93
C ILE A 135 10.72 -18.20 -25.02
N ASP A 136 11.75 -17.73 -25.71
CA ASP A 136 12.03 -16.30 -25.86
C ASP A 136 10.96 -15.60 -26.71
N GLU A 137 10.48 -16.23 -27.79
CA GLU A 137 9.34 -15.73 -28.56
C GLU A 137 8.07 -15.61 -27.70
N LEU A 138 7.79 -16.59 -26.84
CA LEU A 138 6.64 -16.55 -25.93
C LEU A 138 6.80 -15.46 -24.87
N ARG A 139 8.01 -15.30 -24.30
CA ARG A 139 8.31 -14.21 -23.36
C ARG A 139 8.10 -12.85 -23.99
N ASN A 140 8.57 -12.65 -25.22
CA ASN A 140 8.37 -11.41 -25.95
C ASN A 140 6.89 -11.12 -26.22
N LYS A 141 6.10 -12.14 -26.57
CA LYS A 141 4.64 -12.02 -26.72
C LYS A 141 3.95 -11.64 -25.42
N ILE A 142 4.36 -12.23 -24.29
CA ILE A 142 3.83 -11.89 -22.97
C ILE A 142 4.17 -10.44 -22.61
N SER A 143 5.42 -10.01 -22.79
CA SER A 143 5.83 -8.63 -22.52
C SER A 143 5.12 -7.62 -23.41
N ALA A 144 4.91 -7.92 -24.70
CA ALA A 144 4.14 -7.08 -25.60
C ALA A 144 2.67 -6.99 -25.18
N ALA A 145 2.04 -8.11 -24.82
CA ALA A 145 0.68 -8.14 -24.31
C ALA A 145 0.54 -7.39 -22.97
N GLN A 146 1.55 -7.46 -22.10
CA GLN A 146 1.58 -6.73 -20.84
C GLN A 146 1.68 -5.21 -21.07
N MET A 147 2.53 -4.76 -22.01
CA MET A 147 2.60 -3.34 -22.39
C MET A 147 1.29 -2.84 -23.00
N GLU A 148 0.65 -3.63 -23.86
CA GLU A 148 -0.64 -3.26 -24.44
C GLU A 148 -1.74 -3.22 -23.36
N ASN A 149 -1.73 -4.16 -22.41
CA ASN A 149 -2.65 -4.13 -21.28
C ASN A 149 -2.47 -2.85 -20.44
N SER A 150 -1.23 -2.49 -20.10
CA SER A 150 -0.94 -1.23 -19.40
C SER A 150 -1.41 0.00 -20.18
N ARG A 151 -1.21 0.02 -21.51
CA ARG A 151 -1.70 1.09 -22.39
C ARG A 151 -3.23 1.18 -22.37
N LEU A 152 -3.93 0.05 -22.47
CA LEU A 152 -5.40 0.01 -22.43
C LEU A 152 -5.94 0.46 -21.07
N VAL A 153 -5.30 0.08 -19.97
CA VAL A 153 -5.68 0.54 -18.62
C VAL A 153 -5.58 2.06 -18.52
N LEU A 154 -4.49 2.66 -18.99
CA LEU A 154 -4.34 4.12 -19.02
C LEU A 154 -5.40 4.80 -19.89
N GLN A 155 -5.76 4.22 -21.04
CA GLN A 155 -6.83 4.75 -21.89
C GLN A 155 -8.20 4.67 -21.21
N ILE A 156 -8.48 3.58 -20.50
CA ILE A 156 -9.71 3.41 -19.72
C ILE A 156 -9.77 4.47 -18.61
N ASP A 157 -8.69 4.68 -17.88
CA ASP A 157 -8.64 5.68 -16.81
C ASP A 157 -8.79 7.10 -17.36
N ASN A 158 -8.16 7.40 -18.50
CA ASN A 158 -8.35 8.68 -19.19
C ASN A 158 -9.81 8.88 -19.63
N ALA A 159 -10.44 7.87 -20.22
CA ALA A 159 -11.84 7.92 -20.64
C ALA A 159 -12.79 8.08 -19.44
N LYS A 160 -12.51 7.44 -18.31
CA LYS A 160 -13.27 7.61 -17.06
C LYS A 160 -13.14 9.02 -16.51
N LEU A 161 -11.92 9.56 -16.44
CA LEU A 161 -11.69 10.94 -15.99
C LEU A 161 -12.41 11.95 -16.88
N ALA A 162 -12.39 11.75 -18.21
CA ALA A 162 -13.13 12.59 -19.14
C ALA A 162 -14.66 12.48 -18.94
N ALA A 163 -15.18 11.26 -18.72
CA ALA A 163 -16.59 11.04 -18.44
C ALA A 163 -17.03 11.71 -17.13
N ASP A 164 -16.21 11.63 -16.07
CA ASP A 164 -16.49 12.30 -14.80
C ASP A 164 -16.43 13.83 -14.92
N ASP A 165 -15.49 14.38 -15.70
CA ASP A 165 -15.42 15.81 -15.99
C ASP A 165 -16.68 16.29 -16.73
N PHE A 166 -17.14 15.54 -17.75
CA PHE A 166 -18.40 15.85 -18.43
C PHE A 166 -19.62 15.70 -17.51
N ARG A 167 -19.63 14.71 -16.61
CA ARG A 167 -20.70 14.53 -15.62
C ARG A 167 -20.78 15.72 -14.68
N LEU A 168 -19.66 16.18 -14.13
CA LEU A 168 -19.60 17.34 -13.24
C LEU A 168 -20.03 18.62 -13.97
N LYS A 169 -19.57 18.81 -15.21
CA LYS A 169 -19.99 19.96 -16.04
C LYS A 169 -21.50 19.93 -16.32
N PHE A 170 -22.05 18.76 -16.62
CA PHE A 170 -23.50 18.60 -16.82
C PHE A 170 -24.28 18.88 -15.54
N GLU A 171 -23.85 18.36 -14.39
CA GLU A 171 -24.50 18.60 -13.09
C GLU A 171 -24.48 20.10 -12.75
N ASN A 172 -23.36 20.79 -12.96
CA ASN A 172 -23.25 22.23 -12.73
C ASN A 172 -24.18 23.04 -13.68
N GLU A 173 -24.13 22.75 -14.98
CA GLU A 173 -25.02 23.41 -15.96
C GLU A 173 -26.50 23.14 -15.65
N HIS A 174 -26.83 21.92 -15.23
CA HIS A 174 -28.19 21.56 -14.84
C HIS A 174 -28.67 22.35 -13.62
N LEU A 175 -27.83 22.50 -12.59
CA LEU A 175 -28.15 23.31 -11.41
C LEU A 175 -28.32 24.79 -11.77
N LEU A 176 -27.44 25.33 -12.63
CA LEU A 176 -27.55 26.71 -13.10
C LEU A 176 -28.85 26.91 -13.89
N ARG A 177 -29.18 25.97 -14.79
CA ARG A 177 -30.43 25.96 -15.53
C ARG A 177 -31.63 25.92 -14.60
N GLN A 178 -31.63 25.07 -13.58
CA GLN A 178 -32.72 24.98 -12.61
C GLN A 178 -32.91 26.30 -11.84
N SER A 179 -31.82 26.96 -11.46
CA SER A 179 -31.87 28.30 -10.85
C SER A 179 -32.53 29.32 -11.78
N VAL A 180 -32.09 29.37 -13.05
CA VAL A 180 -32.66 30.29 -14.04
C VAL A 180 -34.13 29.96 -14.33
N GLU A 181 -34.51 28.69 -14.39
CA GLU A 181 -35.91 28.27 -14.54
C GLU A 181 -36.76 28.72 -13.35
N SER A 182 -36.24 28.62 -12.12
CA SER A 182 -36.90 29.16 -10.93
C SER A 182 -37.04 30.68 -10.96
N ASP A 183 -36.05 31.40 -11.46
CA ASP A 183 -36.12 32.85 -11.63
C ASP A 183 -37.15 33.24 -12.68
N ILE A 184 -37.21 32.50 -13.81
CA ILE A 184 -38.21 32.72 -14.87
C ILE A 184 -39.62 32.49 -14.34
N THR A 185 -39.87 31.41 -13.60
CA THR A 185 -41.20 31.16 -13.02
C THR A 185 -41.57 32.23 -12.01
N GLY A 186 -40.62 32.69 -11.18
CA GLY A 186 -40.80 33.84 -10.29
C GLY A 186 -41.18 35.11 -11.04
N LEU A 187 -40.48 35.44 -12.13
CA LEU A 187 -40.78 36.60 -12.98
C LEU A 187 -42.13 36.47 -13.69
N LEU A 188 -42.55 35.26 -14.09
CA LEU A 188 -43.88 35.01 -14.64
C LEU A 188 -44.98 35.27 -13.60
N HIS A 189 -44.78 34.87 -12.34
CA HIS A 189 -45.70 35.20 -11.26
C HIS A 189 -45.80 36.72 -11.03
N VAL A 190 -44.67 37.42 -10.97
CA VAL A 190 -44.66 38.88 -10.83
C VAL A 190 -45.39 39.56 -12.00
N ARG A 191 -45.20 39.07 -13.23
CA ARG A 191 -45.93 39.57 -14.40
C ARG A 191 -47.44 39.35 -14.25
N ASP A 192 -47.86 38.17 -13.78
CA ASP A 192 -49.28 37.85 -13.60
C ASP A 192 -49.90 38.74 -12.51
N ASP A 193 -49.21 38.95 -11.40
CA ASP A 193 -49.62 39.88 -10.34
C ASP A 193 -49.75 41.31 -10.87
N LEU A 194 -48.76 41.79 -11.64
CA LEU A 194 -48.82 43.11 -12.27
C LEU A 194 -49.99 43.22 -13.25
N THR A 195 -50.27 42.17 -14.01
CA THR A 195 -51.41 42.12 -14.95
C THR A 195 -52.74 42.20 -14.20
N LEU A 196 -52.86 41.51 -13.05
CA LEU A 196 -54.04 41.61 -12.19
C LEU A 196 -54.18 43.03 -11.61
N THR A 197 -53.10 43.64 -11.11
CA THR A 197 -53.16 45.02 -10.60
C THR A 197 -53.49 46.03 -11.70
N GLN A 198 -53.01 45.82 -12.92
CA GLN A 198 -53.36 46.65 -14.06
C GLN A 198 -54.87 46.55 -14.37
N ALA A 199 -55.42 45.33 -14.44
CA ALA A 199 -56.84 45.12 -14.68
C ALA A 199 -57.73 45.73 -13.57
N ASP A 200 -57.29 45.65 -12.31
CA ASP A 200 -57.98 46.29 -11.18
C ASP A 200 -57.98 47.82 -11.31
N LEU A 201 -56.84 48.43 -11.64
CA LEU A 201 -56.73 49.86 -11.88
C LEU A 201 -57.54 50.31 -13.11
N GLU A 202 -57.57 49.52 -14.18
CA GLU A 202 -58.39 49.78 -15.37
C GLU A 202 -59.89 49.77 -15.01
N SER A 203 -60.34 48.80 -14.21
CA SER A 203 -61.71 48.74 -13.68
C SER A 203 -62.04 49.94 -12.79
N GLN A 204 -61.12 50.36 -11.90
CA GLN A 204 -61.31 51.57 -11.10
C GLN A 204 -61.42 52.84 -11.96
N ILE A 205 -60.61 52.95 -13.02
CA ILE A 205 -60.69 54.05 -13.98
C ILE A 205 -62.04 54.03 -14.69
N GLU A 206 -62.49 52.87 -15.19
CA GLU A 206 -63.78 52.71 -15.85
C GLU A 206 -64.93 53.13 -14.92
N ASN A 207 -64.96 52.61 -13.69
CA ASN A 207 -65.95 52.98 -12.67
C ASN A 207 -66.01 54.50 -12.42
N ILE A 208 -64.86 55.17 -12.25
CA ILE A 208 -64.82 56.62 -12.04
C ILE A 208 -65.29 57.38 -13.30
N THR A 209 -64.96 56.89 -14.50
CA THR A 209 -65.43 57.51 -15.74
C THR A 209 -66.94 57.37 -15.92
N GLU A 210 -67.51 56.22 -15.57
CA GLU A 210 -68.95 56.00 -15.55
C GLU A 210 -69.64 56.92 -14.53
N GLU A 211 -69.09 57.04 -13.31
CA GLU A 211 -69.59 57.95 -12.28
C GLU A 211 -69.57 59.41 -12.76
N LEU A 212 -68.49 59.84 -13.42
CA LEU A 212 -68.39 61.18 -14.02
C LEU A 212 -69.45 61.42 -15.11
N VAL A 213 -69.68 60.42 -15.98
CA VAL A 213 -70.72 60.50 -17.02
C VAL A 213 -72.11 60.57 -16.38
N PHE A 214 -72.37 59.75 -15.36
CA PHE A 214 -73.62 59.74 -14.61
C PHE A 214 -73.89 61.09 -13.93
N LEU A 215 -72.90 61.64 -13.23
CA LEU A 215 -72.99 62.96 -12.59
C LEU A 215 -73.23 64.09 -13.60
N ARG A 216 -72.55 64.06 -14.76
CA ARG A 216 -72.79 65.03 -15.84
C ARG A 216 -74.21 64.96 -16.37
N LYS A 217 -74.71 63.74 -16.63
CA LYS A 217 -76.08 63.53 -17.11
C LYS A 217 -77.11 64.00 -16.08
N ASN A 218 -76.95 63.66 -14.80
CA ASN A 218 -77.83 64.15 -13.74
C ASN A 218 -77.83 65.67 -13.66
N HIS A 219 -76.64 66.30 -13.73
CA HIS A 219 -76.54 67.75 -13.73
C HIS A 219 -77.25 68.38 -14.94
N GLU A 220 -77.14 67.77 -16.12
CA GLU A 220 -77.84 68.24 -17.32
C GLU A 220 -79.36 68.09 -17.19
N GLU A 221 -79.85 66.96 -16.68
CA GLU A 221 -81.26 66.74 -16.38
C GLU A 221 -81.80 67.72 -15.33
N ASP A 222 -81.05 67.98 -14.26
CA ASP A 222 -81.42 68.94 -13.22
C ASP A 222 -81.43 70.37 -13.74
N ARG A 223 -80.48 70.73 -14.61
CA ARG A 223 -80.51 72.03 -15.30
C ARG A 223 -81.72 72.16 -16.19
N ASP A 224 -82.10 71.10 -16.91
CA ASP A 224 -83.30 71.08 -17.73
C ASP A 224 -84.58 71.13 -16.89
N ARG A 225 -84.62 70.45 -15.75
CA ARG A 225 -85.73 70.53 -14.78
C ARG A 225 -85.85 71.93 -14.21
N LEU A 226 -84.78 72.51 -13.67
CA LEU A 226 -84.76 73.88 -13.16
C LEU A 226 -85.09 74.90 -14.26
N ARG A 227 -84.69 74.67 -15.50
CA ARG A 227 -85.09 75.51 -16.65
C ARG A 227 -86.58 75.40 -16.95
N LYS A 228 -87.16 74.20 -16.84
CA LYS A 228 -88.61 73.97 -17.00
C LYS A 228 -89.38 74.58 -15.83
N GLU A 229 -88.91 74.42 -14.60
CA GLU A 229 -89.50 75.01 -13.38
C GLU A 229 -89.40 76.53 -13.38
N ALA A 230 -88.28 77.10 -13.82
CA ALA A 230 -88.15 78.55 -14.02
C ALA A 230 -89.10 79.10 -15.10
N SER A 231 -89.68 78.24 -15.95
CA SER A 231 -90.72 78.61 -16.94
C SER A 231 -92.16 78.34 -16.45
N GLY A 232 -92.34 77.75 -15.27
CA GLY A 232 -93.64 77.36 -14.73
C GLY A 232 -93.96 78.09 -13.44
N SER A 233 -94.61 79.25 -13.55
CA SER A 233 -95.37 79.82 -12.43
C SER A 233 -96.60 78.94 -12.17
N VAL A 234 -96.45 77.88 -11.37
CA VAL A 234 -97.55 77.00 -10.95
C VAL A 234 -97.83 77.23 -9.48
N ASN A 235 -98.89 78.00 -9.26
CA ASN A 235 -99.54 78.20 -7.97
C ASN A 235 -100.47 76.99 -7.73
N VAL A 236 -100.14 76.10 -6.79
CA VAL A 236 -101.05 75.05 -6.31
C VAL A 236 -101.05 75.05 -4.79
N ALA A 237 -102.20 75.45 -4.26
CA ALA A 237 -102.54 75.40 -2.85
C ALA A 237 -102.89 73.96 -2.44
N VAL A 238 -102.16 73.50 -1.42
CA VAL A 238 -102.57 72.65 -0.29
C VAL A 238 -103.46 71.44 -0.58
N ASP A 239 -102.93 70.25 -0.28
CA ASP A 239 -103.71 69.24 0.44
C ASP A 239 -102.86 68.68 1.58
N ALA A 240 -103.32 68.91 2.82
CA ALA A 240 -102.67 68.44 4.02
C ALA A 240 -103.10 66.98 4.24
N ALA A 241 -102.21 66.05 3.89
CA ALA A 241 -102.37 64.66 4.24
C ALA A 241 -102.55 64.52 5.78
N PRO A 242 -103.41 63.59 6.22
CA PRO A 242 -103.93 63.51 7.59
C PRO A 242 -102.81 63.37 8.62
N GLY A 243 -103.02 63.97 9.79
CA GLY A 243 -102.07 64.05 10.92
C GLY A 243 -101.30 62.77 11.14
N ILE A 244 -100.01 62.83 10.79
CA ILE A 244 -99.09 61.72 10.98
C ILE A 244 -98.83 61.61 12.49
N ASP A 245 -99.02 60.41 13.02
CA ASP A 245 -98.81 60.10 14.43
C ASP A 245 -97.32 60.31 14.79
N LEU A 246 -97.02 61.48 15.32
CA LEU A 246 -95.66 61.88 15.71
C LEU A 246 -95.10 60.95 16.79
N ALA A 247 -95.96 60.34 17.63
CA ALA A 247 -95.53 59.36 18.61
C ALA A 247 -95.03 58.08 17.93
N ALA A 248 -95.74 57.58 16.91
CA ALA A 248 -95.29 56.43 16.11
C ALA A 248 -94.00 56.72 15.33
N ILE A 249 -93.80 57.95 14.83
CA ILE A 249 -92.54 58.33 14.17
C ILE A 249 -91.38 58.43 15.16
N MET A 250 -91.58 59.08 16.31
CA MET A 250 -90.54 59.19 17.33
C MET A 250 -90.15 57.83 17.91
N GLU A 251 -91.12 56.93 18.07
CA GLU A 251 -90.87 55.56 18.49
C GLU A 251 -90.12 54.76 17.41
N ASN A 252 -90.50 54.89 16.13
CA ASN A 252 -89.76 54.30 15.02
C ASN A 252 -88.33 54.85 14.91
N MET A 253 -88.12 56.15 15.13
CA MET A 253 -86.77 56.74 15.15
C MET A 253 -85.94 56.18 16.31
N ARG A 254 -86.51 56.09 17.52
CA ARG A 254 -85.82 55.45 18.66
C ARG A 254 -85.44 54.02 18.36
N LYS A 255 -86.37 53.24 17.81
CA LYS A 255 -86.14 51.86 17.41
C LYS A 255 -85.02 51.75 16.35
N GLN A 256 -85.00 52.64 15.36
CA GLN A 256 -83.92 52.68 14.35
C GLN A 256 -82.57 53.04 14.96
N TYR A 257 -82.51 53.98 15.91
CA TYR A 257 -81.27 54.31 16.62
C TYR A 257 -80.81 53.18 17.54
N GLU A 258 -81.74 52.48 18.20
CA GLU A 258 -81.43 51.32 19.04
C GLU A 258 -80.91 50.16 18.19
N GLU A 259 -81.56 49.85 17.05
CA GLU A 259 -81.07 48.87 16.08
C GLU A 259 -79.70 49.26 15.49
N MET A 260 -79.48 50.54 15.17
CA MET A 260 -78.18 51.03 14.66
C MET A 260 -77.09 50.96 15.73
N ALA A 261 -77.38 51.31 16.99
CA ALA A 261 -76.45 51.21 18.10
C ALA A 261 -76.11 49.74 18.42
N GLU A 262 -77.10 48.84 18.37
CA GLU A 262 -76.88 47.41 18.53
C GLU A 262 -76.05 46.82 17.39
N LYS A 263 -76.32 47.20 16.13
CA LYS A 263 -75.52 46.80 14.97
C LYS A 263 -74.09 47.30 15.08
N ASN A 264 -73.88 48.58 15.39
CA ASN A 264 -72.54 49.15 15.57
C ASN A 264 -71.77 48.43 16.71
N ARG A 265 -72.46 48.12 17.83
CA ARG A 265 -71.88 47.33 18.91
C ARG A 265 -71.51 45.90 18.47
N GLN A 266 -72.32 45.26 17.63
CA GLN A 266 -72.02 43.92 17.09
C GLN A 266 -70.85 43.99 16.11
N GLU A 267 -70.87 44.91 15.14
CA GLU A 267 -69.80 45.13 14.17
C GLU A 267 -68.47 45.46 14.84
N ALA A 268 -68.46 46.28 15.89
CA ALA A 268 -67.25 46.56 16.66
C ALA A 268 -66.71 45.30 17.36
N LYS A 269 -67.59 44.47 17.95
CA LYS A 269 -67.19 43.18 18.57
C LYS A 269 -66.64 42.22 17.53
N GLU A 270 -67.33 42.04 16.41
CA GLU A 270 -66.88 41.18 15.31
C GLU A 270 -65.55 41.66 14.73
N HIS A 271 -65.36 42.97 14.60
CA HIS A 271 -64.08 43.55 14.16
C HIS A 271 -62.95 43.25 15.16
N PHE A 272 -63.17 43.41 16.46
CA PHE A 272 -62.18 43.05 17.48
C PHE A 272 -61.92 41.54 17.53
N GLU A 273 -62.94 40.70 17.43
CA GLU A 273 -62.81 39.25 17.39
C GLU A 273 -62.03 38.79 16.14
N LYS A 274 -62.31 39.39 14.98
CA LYS A 274 -61.56 39.12 13.74
C LYS A 274 -60.11 39.54 13.88
N GLN A 275 -59.83 40.75 14.35
CA GLN A 275 -58.47 41.25 14.50
C GLN A 275 -57.67 40.44 15.55
N THR A 276 -58.29 40.02 16.65
CA THR A 276 -57.64 39.16 17.65
C THR A 276 -57.41 37.74 17.13
N ALA A 277 -58.33 37.19 16.33
CA ALA A 277 -58.15 35.90 15.67
C ALA A 277 -56.99 35.94 14.65
N GLU A 278 -56.92 36.99 13.83
CA GLU A 278 -55.81 37.21 12.88
C GLU A 278 -54.47 37.35 13.61
N LEU A 279 -54.40 38.15 14.68
CA LEU A 279 -53.19 38.30 15.49
C LEU A 279 -52.77 36.97 16.13
N ASN A 280 -53.72 36.20 16.67
CA ASN A 280 -53.44 34.89 17.25
C ASN A 280 -52.92 33.90 16.20
N GLN A 281 -53.48 33.93 14.98
CA GLN A 281 -52.99 33.12 13.87
C GLN A 281 -51.56 33.52 13.48
N GLU A 282 -51.27 34.81 13.36
CA GLU A 282 -49.93 35.30 13.04
C GLU A 282 -48.92 34.93 14.13
N VAL A 283 -49.29 35.06 15.41
CA VAL A 283 -48.45 34.63 16.53
C VAL A 283 -48.19 33.12 16.48
N ALA A 284 -49.20 32.30 16.19
CA ALA A 284 -49.03 30.85 16.06
C ALA A 284 -48.06 30.49 14.91
N LEU A 285 -48.21 31.13 13.74
CA LEU A 285 -47.30 30.93 12.61
C LEU A 285 -45.87 31.39 12.93
N ASN A 286 -45.73 32.53 13.62
CA ASN A 286 -44.42 33.02 14.04
C ASN A 286 -43.76 32.08 15.05
N VAL A 287 -44.51 31.51 15.99
CA VAL A 287 -44.01 30.50 16.94
C VAL A 287 -43.54 29.25 16.21
N GLU A 288 -44.35 28.72 15.28
CA GLU A 288 -43.96 27.56 14.48
C GLU A 288 -42.68 27.82 13.67
N ARG A 289 -42.58 28.98 13.01
CA ARG A 289 -41.38 29.38 12.26
C ARG A 289 -40.15 29.47 13.18
N LEU A 290 -40.30 30.03 14.37
CA LEU A 290 -39.23 30.10 15.36
C LEU A 290 -38.80 28.71 15.84
N GLU A 291 -39.73 27.77 16.02
CA GLU A 291 -39.40 26.39 16.38
C GLU A 291 -38.63 25.66 15.28
N VAL A 292 -39.03 25.83 14.01
CA VAL A 292 -38.31 25.28 12.85
C VAL A 292 -36.89 25.83 12.79
N GLN A 293 -36.72 27.16 12.88
CA GLN A 293 -35.40 27.79 12.90
C GLN A 293 -34.56 27.32 14.08
N ARG A 294 -35.16 27.14 15.26
CA ARG A 294 -34.47 26.62 16.44
C ARG A 294 -33.98 25.19 16.21
N LYS A 295 -34.79 24.32 15.62
CA LYS A 295 -34.41 22.95 15.24
C LYS A 295 -33.26 22.96 14.24
N GLU A 296 -33.35 23.77 13.19
CA GLU A 296 -32.30 23.91 12.19
C GLU A 296 -30.97 24.40 12.80
N ILE A 297 -31.01 25.37 13.73
CA ILE A 297 -29.82 25.82 14.46
C ILE A 297 -29.23 24.67 15.29
N THR A 298 -30.06 23.87 15.97
CA THR A 298 -29.56 22.73 16.76
C THR A 298 -28.97 21.63 15.90
N GLU A 299 -29.58 21.32 14.75
CA GLU A 299 -29.07 20.33 13.79
C GLU A 299 -27.74 20.79 13.19
N ARG A 300 -27.65 22.06 12.75
CA ARG A 300 -26.40 22.63 12.24
C ARG A 300 -25.29 22.60 13.30
N ARG A 301 -25.60 22.91 14.56
CA ARG A 301 -24.62 22.81 15.66
C ARG A 301 -24.14 21.37 15.87
N GLN A 302 -25.03 20.39 15.81
CA GLN A 302 -24.66 18.97 15.91
C GLN A 302 -23.77 18.54 14.73
N VAL A 303 -24.10 18.96 13.51
CA VAL A 303 -23.28 18.69 12.32
C VAL A 303 -21.89 19.31 12.46
N CYS A 304 -21.79 20.57 12.91
CA CYS A 304 -20.48 21.21 13.15
C CYS A 304 -19.66 20.45 14.20
N GLN A 305 -20.28 20.06 15.33
CA GLN A 305 -19.60 19.28 16.36
C GLN A 305 -19.13 17.91 15.86
N ASN A 306 -19.94 17.22 15.05
CA ASN A 306 -19.55 15.94 14.46
C ASN A 306 -18.38 16.12 13.49
N LEU A 307 -18.40 17.13 12.63
CA LEU A 307 -17.29 17.45 11.73
C LEU A 307 -16.01 17.83 12.48
N GLU A 308 -16.13 18.57 13.59
CA GLU A 308 -14.99 18.85 14.48
C GLU A 308 -14.41 17.57 15.09
N LEU A 309 -15.24 16.65 15.56
CA LEU A 309 -14.79 15.36 16.10
C LEU A 309 -14.14 14.50 15.02
N GLU A 310 -14.71 14.45 13.81
CA GLU A 310 -14.11 13.77 12.67
C GLU A 310 -12.74 14.36 12.33
N LEU A 311 -12.62 15.69 12.27
CA LEU A 311 -11.35 16.38 12.06
C LEU A 311 -10.32 16.03 13.13
N GLN A 312 -10.69 16.06 14.41
CA GLN A 312 -9.80 15.68 15.51
C GLN A 312 -9.38 14.20 15.42
N SER A 313 -10.30 13.32 15.03
CA SER A 313 -9.99 11.89 14.84
C SER A 313 -8.99 11.66 13.69
N LEU A 314 -9.15 12.39 12.58
CA LEU A 314 -8.25 12.33 11.43
C LEU A 314 -6.87 12.91 11.77
N LEU A 315 -6.81 14.00 12.54
CA LEU A 315 -5.54 14.55 13.04
C LEU A 315 -4.81 13.56 13.95
N ASN A 316 -5.53 12.89 14.85
CA ASN A 316 -4.94 11.84 15.69
C ASN A 316 -4.44 10.66 14.85
N MET A 317 -5.20 10.22 13.85
CA MET A 317 -4.80 9.16 12.94
C MET A 317 -3.56 9.53 12.12
N LYS A 318 -3.49 10.78 11.64
CA LYS A 318 -2.30 11.30 10.97
C LYS A 318 -1.09 11.24 11.89
N GLN A 319 -1.24 11.72 13.13
CA GLN A 319 -0.14 11.74 14.10
C GLN A 319 0.37 10.33 14.44
N THR A 320 -0.51 9.34 14.59
CA THR A 320 -0.09 7.95 14.86
C THR A 320 0.63 7.34 13.65
N LEU A 321 0.17 7.62 12.43
CA LEU A 321 0.84 7.19 11.20
C LEU A 321 2.23 7.84 11.05
N GLU A 322 2.35 9.15 11.27
CA GLU A 322 3.63 9.87 11.26
C GLU A 322 4.59 9.32 12.33
N ALA A 323 4.09 9.03 13.53
CA ALA A 323 4.90 8.41 14.58
C ALA A 323 5.39 7.01 14.18
N SER A 324 4.51 6.19 13.58
CA SER A 324 4.91 4.86 13.09
C SER A 324 5.94 4.92 11.97
N LEU A 325 5.81 5.90 11.06
CA LEU A 325 6.77 6.12 9.99
C LEU A 325 8.14 6.48 10.58
N ALA A 326 8.18 7.46 11.49
CA ALA A 326 9.40 7.88 12.17
C ALA A 326 10.05 6.72 12.97
N GLU A 327 9.27 5.88 13.63
CA GLU A 327 9.77 4.69 14.32
C GLU A 327 10.38 3.67 13.34
N THR A 328 9.73 3.41 12.21
CA THR A 328 10.26 2.50 11.18
C THR A 328 11.54 3.05 10.56
N GLU A 329 11.59 4.33 10.23
CA GLU A 329 12.78 5.01 9.71
C GLU A 329 13.94 4.93 10.70
N ALA A 330 13.69 5.24 11.98
CA ALA A 330 14.69 5.13 13.03
C ALA A 330 15.22 3.69 13.19
N ARG A 331 14.34 2.69 13.10
CA ARG A 331 14.72 1.28 13.14
C ARG A 331 15.60 0.88 11.96
N TYR A 332 15.25 1.29 10.74
CA TYR A 332 16.05 1.02 9.55
C TYR A 332 17.39 1.76 9.58
N SER A 333 17.41 3.03 10.03
CA SER A 333 18.66 3.77 10.25
C SER A 333 19.58 3.02 11.21
N HIS A 334 19.05 2.53 12.33
CA HIS A 334 19.84 1.76 13.28
C HIS A 334 20.37 0.44 12.69
N GLN A 335 19.57 -0.26 11.88
CA GLN A 335 20.02 -1.46 11.17
C GLN A 335 21.13 -1.15 10.16
N LEU A 336 21.03 -0.04 9.44
CA LEU A 336 22.08 0.42 8.53
C LEU A 336 23.36 0.75 9.29
N ASP A 337 23.28 1.45 10.42
CA ASP A 337 24.43 1.75 11.27
C ASP A 337 25.11 0.48 11.79
N GLN A 338 24.32 -0.54 12.19
CA GLN A 338 24.85 -1.85 12.61
C GLN A 338 25.60 -2.55 11.47
N ILE A 339 25.02 -2.57 10.26
CA ILE A 339 25.65 -3.18 9.08
C ILE A 339 26.91 -2.40 8.70
N GLN A 340 26.86 -1.07 8.71
CA GLN A 340 28.01 -0.21 8.43
C GLN A 340 29.14 -0.42 9.46
N GLY A 341 28.79 -0.62 10.73
CA GLY A 341 29.74 -0.98 11.78
C GLY A 341 30.39 -2.35 11.53
N ALA A 342 29.61 -3.35 11.13
CA ALA A 342 30.12 -4.68 10.77
C ALA A 342 31.07 -4.62 9.57
N ILE A 343 30.70 -3.89 8.51
CA ILE A 343 31.54 -3.65 7.33
C ILE A 343 32.85 -3.00 7.76
N SER A 344 32.78 -1.91 8.54
CA SER A 344 33.97 -1.17 9.00
C SER A 344 34.92 -2.09 9.80
N SER A 345 34.37 -2.96 10.65
CA SER A 345 35.17 -3.93 11.41
C SER A 345 35.84 -4.99 10.53
N LEU A 346 35.12 -5.51 9.53
CA LEU A 346 35.65 -6.49 8.58
C LEU A 346 36.72 -5.87 7.69
N GLU A 347 36.51 -4.64 7.21
CA GLU A 347 37.53 -3.93 6.46
C GLU A 347 38.77 -3.65 7.30
N ALA A 348 38.62 -3.31 8.59
CA ALA A 348 39.75 -3.14 9.49
C ALA A 348 40.53 -4.45 9.67
N GLN A 349 39.85 -5.59 9.83
CA GLN A 349 40.48 -6.91 9.90
C GLN A 349 41.21 -7.26 8.58
N LEU A 350 40.61 -6.98 7.42
CA LEU A 350 41.24 -7.19 6.13
C LEU A 350 42.48 -6.31 5.95
N ARG A 351 42.43 -5.04 6.38
CA ARG A 351 43.59 -4.14 6.38
C ARG A 351 44.70 -4.67 7.29
N GLN A 352 44.37 -5.17 8.48
CA GLN A 352 45.34 -5.77 9.40
C GLN A 352 46.02 -7.00 8.78
N VAL A 353 45.25 -7.95 8.25
CA VAL A 353 45.80 -9.17 7.63
C VAL A 353 46.69 -8.84 6.43
N ARG A 354 46.34 -7.83 5.63
CA ARG A 354 47.19 -7.35 4.52
C ARG A 354 48.51 -6.77 5.05
N ALA A 355 48.46 -5.93 6.08
CA ALA A 355 49.66 -5.38 6.69
C ALA A 355 50.57 -6.48 7.28
N ASP A 356 49.98 -7.48 7.95
CA ASP A 356 50.71 -8.62 8.51
C ASP A 356 51.36 -9.47 7.38
N MET A 357 50.64 -9.68 6.27
CA MET A 357 51.17 -10.39 5.10
C MET A 357 52.32 -9.62 4.44
N GLU A 358 52.18 -8.31 4.29
CA GLU A 358 53.25 -7.44 3.75
C GLU A 358 54.49 -7.47 4.65
N ALA A 359 54.30 -7.43 5.98
CA ALA A 359 55.38 -7.57 6.95
C ALA A 359 56.08 -8.93 6.83
N GLN A 360 55.33 -10.04 6.83
CA GLN A 360 55.90 -11.39 6.65
C GLN A 360 56.64 -11.53 5.32
N ASN A 361 56.09 -10.99 4.22
CA ASN A 361 56.75 -11.02 2.92
C ASN A 361 58.09 -10.26 2.95
N SER A 362 58.14 -9.13 3.66
CA SER A 362 59.40 -8.39 3.85
C SER A 362 60.42 -9.19 4.67
N GLU A 363 60.00 -9.87 5.74
CA GLU A 363 60.86 -10.74 6.55
C GLU A 363 61.37 -11.94 5.74
N TYR A 364 60.51 -12.58 4.94
CA TYR A 364 60.90 -13.66 4.04
C TYR A 364 61.89 -13.19 2.99
N SER A 365 61.73 -11.98 2.44
CA SER A 365 62.67 -11.40 1.49
C SER A 365 64.05 -11.20 2.13
N ILE A 366 64.11 -10.72 3.37
CA ILE A 366 65.36 -10.55 4.12
C ILE A 366 65.99 -11.91 4.40
N LEU A 367 65.21 -12.89 4.84
CA LEU A 367 65.70 -14.24 5.12
C LEU A 367 66.24 -14.92 3.86
N LEU A 368 65.58 -14.71 2.72
CA LEU A 368 66.03 -15.21 1.43
C LEU A 368 67.39 -14.60 1.05
N ASP A 369 67.59 -13.29 1.25
CA ASP A 369 68.87 -12.61 1.01
C ASP A 369 70.00 -13.12 1.93
N VAL A 370 69.71 -13.35 3.21
CA VAL A 370 70.68 -13.99 4.13
C VAL A 370 71.00 -15.41 3.68
N LYS A 371 69.99 -16.19 3.25
CA LYS A 371 70.16 -17.56 2.78
C LYS A 371 71.00 -17.61 1.50
N THR A 372 70.73 -16.76 0.52
CA THR A 372 71.54 -16.70 -0.71
C THR A 372 72.97 -16.31 -0.40
N ARG A 373 73.21 -15.37 0.52
CA ARG A 373 74.55 -15.02 1.00
C ARG A 373 75.27 -16.19 1.67
N LEU A 374 74.62 -16.91 2.57
CA LEU A 374 75.21 -18.08 3.24
C LEU A 374 75.50 -19.22 2.25
N GLU A 375 74.65 -19.43 1.24
CA GLU A 375 74.91 -20.40 0.18
C GLU A 375 76.15 -20.05 -0.64
N MET A 376 76.37 -18.76 -0.93
CA MET A 376 77.62 -18.31 -1.55
C MET A 376 78.82 -18.61 -0.66
N GLU A 377 78.75 -18.30 0.65
CA GLU A 377 79.84 -18.59 1.59
C GLU A 377 80.14 -20.09 1.66
N ILE A 378 79.13 -20.96 1.76
CA ILE A 378 79.30 -22.43 1.73
C ILE A 378 79.94 -22.89 0.42
N ALA A 379 79.51 -22.34 -0.72
CA ALA A 379 80.12 -22.67 -2.01
C ALA A 379 81.60 -22.28 -2.05
N THR A 380 81.97 -21.12 -1.49
CA THR A 380 83.39 -20.74 -1.37
C THR A 380 84.17 -21.65 -0.44
N TYR A 381 83.58 -22.07 0.69
CA TYR A 381 84.21 -23.03 1.59
C TYR A 381 84.42 -24.38 0.93
N ARG A 382 83.43 -24.93 0.22
CA ARG A 382 83.56 -26.19 -0.55
C ARG A 382 84.68 -26.09 -1.59
N ARG A 383 84.79 -24.98 -2.31
CA ARG A 383 85.88 -24.72 -3.27
C ARG A 383 87.25 -24.79 -2.61
N LEU A 384 87.41 -24.21 -1.41
CA LEU A 384 88.69 -24.25 -0.68
C LEU A 384 89.04 -25.66 -0.18
N LEU A 385 88.04 -26.49 0.13
CA LEU A 385 88.21 -27.86 0.63
C LEU A 385 88.45 -28.90 -0.47
N GLU A 386 87.89 -28.73 -1.67
CA GLU A 386 87.95 -29.72 -2.76
C GLU A 386 89.21 -29.61 -3.65
N GLY A 387 90.02 -28.55 -3.51
CA GLY A 387 91.15 -28.30 -4.39
C GLY A 387 90.72 -27.78 -5.77
N GLU A 388 91.56 -26.97 -6.40
CA GLU A 388 91.22 -26.03 -7.48
C GLU A 388 90.69 -26.67 -8.80
N GLU A 389 90.76 -27.98 -8.95
CA GLU A 389 90.52 -28.70 -10.22
C GLU A 389 89.02 -29.01 -10.49
N THR A 390 88.14 -29.06 -9.48
CA THR A 390 86.68 -29.29 -9.66
C THR A 390 85.83 -28.04 -9.48
N GLY A 391 86.40 -26.94 -8.98
CA GLY A 391 85.68 -25.75 -8.53
C GLY A 391 85.11 -24.83 -9.64
N VAL A 392 85.68 -24.85 -10.85
CA VAL A 392 85.23 -23.98 -11.96
C VAL A 392 83.85 -24.37 -12.47
N HIS A 393 83.50 -25.67 -12.37
CA HIS A 393 82.19 -26.17 -12.81
C HIS A 393 81.07 -25.82 -11.82
N CYS A 394 81.39 -25.77 -10.52
CA CYS A 394 80.42 -25.48 -9.45
C CYS A 394 79.98 -24.01 -9.45
N ILE A 395 80.92 -23.07 -9.65
CA ILE A 395 80.61 -21.61 -9.71
C ILE A 395 79.74 -21.28 -10.92
N LYS A 396 79.98 -21.93 -12.07
CA LYS A 396 79.23 -21.69 -13.30
C LYS A 396 77.77 -22.14 -13.20
N LEU A 397 77.51 -23.23 -12.49
CA LEU A 397 76.15 -23.70 -12.19
C LEU A 397 75.44 -22.78 -11.17
N LEU A 398 76.14 -22.31 -10.14
CA LEU A 398 75.57 -21.39 -9.15
C LEU A 398 75.22 -20.02 -9.74
N LEU A 399 76.08 -19.43 -10.57
CA LEU A 399 75.76 -18.17 -11.29
C LEU A 399 74.56 -18.34 -12.24
N PHE A 400 74.45 -19.50 -12.89
CA PHE A 400 73.34 -19.81 -13.78
C PHE A 400 72.02 -19.98 -13.01
N SER A 401 72.05 -20.60 -11.84
CA SER A 401 70.87 -20.74 -10.96
C SER A 401 70.42 -19.40 -10.38
N ILE A 402 71.34 -18.50 -10.02
CA ILE A 402 71.03 -17.14 -9.55
C ILE A 402 70.37 -16.30 -10.67
N SER A 403 70.86 -16.42 -11.91
CA SER A 403 70.28 -15.74 -13.07
C SER A 403 68.86 -16.21 -13.43
N LEU A 404 68.51 -17.46 -13.10
CA LEU A 404 67.18 -18.02 -13.36
C LEU A 404 66.12 -17.56 -12.34
N THR A 405 66.53 -17.19 -11.11
CA THR A 405 65.60 -16.74 -10.07
C THR A 405 65.19 -15.27 -10.17
N GLU A 406 65.95 -14.43 -10.89
CA GLU A 406 65.61 -13.00 -11.11
C GLU A 406 64.66 -12.77 -12.29
N SER A 407 64.60 -13.69 -13.27
CA SER A 407 63.77 -13.54 -14.45
C SER A 407 62.39 -14.20 -14.24
N SER A 408 61.37 -13.39 -13.93
CA SER A 408 59.96 -13.49 -14.39
C SER A 408 58.93 -13.10 -13.32
N LYS A 409 58.96 -11.85 -12.84
CA LYS A 409 57.77 -11.25 -12.21
C LYS A 409 57.06 -10.39 -13.27
N PHE A 410 55.99 -10.91 -13.87
CA PHE A 410 55.15 -10.15 -14.81
C PHE A 410 53.95 -9.56 -14.06
N LYS A 411 53.72 -8.25 -14.18
CA LYS A 411 52.47 -7.63 -13.74
C LYS A 411 51.48 -7.69 -14.90
N LYS A 412 50.32 -8.34 -14.70
CA LYS A 412 49.20 -8.32 -15.65
C LYS A 412 48.25 -7.20 -15.26
N ILE A 413 48.22 -6.13 -16.05
CA ILE A 413 47.29 -5.03 -15.86
C ILE A 413 46.11 -5.26 -16.82
N LYS A 414 44.93 -5.55 -16.25
CA LYS A 414 43.67 -5.62 -17.00
C LYS A 414 42.97 -4.27 -16.93
N THR A 415 42.89 -3.58 -18.06
CA THR A 415 42.11 -2.34 -18.17
C THR A 415 40.82 -2.66 -18.92
N ILE A 416 39.68 -2.42 -18.26
CA ILE A 416 38.35 -2.61 -18.84
C ILE A 416 37.82 -1.21 -19.17
N VAL A 417 37.57 -0.96 -20.46
CA VAL A 417 36.94 0.29 -20.91
C VAL A 417 35.51 -0.05 -21.29
N GLU A 418 34.56 0.51 -20.53
CA GLU A 418 33.12 0.37 -20.75
C GLU A 418 32.56 1.68 -21.29
N GLU A 419 31.87 1.62 -22.43
CA GLU A 419 31.16 2.76 -23.00
C GLU A 419 29.67 2.64 -22.62
N VAL A 420 29.18 3.62 -21.86
CA VAL A 420 27.82 3.65 -21.32
C VAL A 420 27.05 4.79 -21.96
N VAL A 421 25.96 4.47 -22.66
CA VAL A 421 24.98 5.44 -23.16
C VAL A 421 23.62 5.04 -22.58
N ASP A 422 22.92 5.99 -21.95
CA ASP A 422 21.60 5.81 -21.32
C ASP A 422 21.50 4.64 -20.31
N GLY A 423 22.54 4.46 -19.48
CA GLY A 423 22.52 3.48 -18.37
C GLY A 423 22.58 2.02 -18.80
N LYS A 424 22.83 1.72 -20.09
CA LYS A 424 23.13 0.37 -20.58
C LYS A 424 24.51 0.33 -21.21
N ILE A 425 25.27 -0.73 -20.90
CA ILE A 425 26.63 -0.96 -21.41
C ILE A 425 26.50 -1.45 -22.86
N VAL A 426 26.98 -0.66 -23.83
CA VAL A 426 26.82 -0.93 -25.27
C VAL A 426 28.03 -1.67 -25.85
N SER A 427 29.22 -1.49 -25.24
CA SER A 427 30.42 -2.27 -25.58
C SER A 427 31.39 -2.35 -24.39
N SER A 428 32.02 -3.52 -24.20
CA SER A 428 33.14 -3.70 -23.27
C SER A 428 34.37 -4.16 -24.04
N GLU A 429 35.47 -3.41 -23.96
CA GLU A 429 36.77 -3.81 -24.52
C GLU A 429 37.74 -4.09 -23.36
N VAL A 430 38.28 -5.31 -23.32
CA VAL A 430 39.28 -5.72 -22.31
C VAL A 430 40.66 -5.70 -22.96
N ARG A 431 41.53 -4.78 -22.52
CA ARG A 431 42.93 -4.75 -22.93
C ARG A 431 43.81 -5.30 -21.82
N GLU A 432 44.52 -6.38 -22.14
CA GLU A 432 45.51 -6.99 -21.27
C GLU A 432 46.90 -6.58 -21.75
N VAL A 433 47.65 -5.86 -20.90
CA VAL A 433 49.05 -5.51 -21.17
C VAL A 433 49.92 -6.21 -20.13
N GLU A 434 50.87 -7.00 -20.61
CA GLU A 434 51.87 -7.68 -19.78
C GLU A 434 53.12 -6.81 -19.71
N GLU A 435 53.39 -6.23 -18.54
CA GLU A 435 54.59 -5.43 -18.31
C GLU A 435 55.61 -6.26 -17.50
N LYS A 436 56.84 -6.34 -18.02
CA LYS A 436 57.97 -6.93 -17.28
C LYS A 436 58.41 -5.93 -16.21
N MET A 437 58.47 -6.36 -14.95
CA MET A 437 59.09 -5.56 -13.87
C MET A 437 60.61 -5.66 -13.89
#